data_AF-A0AAE1HAL4-F1
#
_entry.id   AF-A0AAE1HAL4-F1
#
_cell.length_a   1.000
_cell.length_b   1.000
_cell.length_c   1.000
_cell.angle_alpha   90.00
_cell.angle_beta   90.00
_cell.angle_gamma   90.00
#
_symmetry.space_group_name_H-M   'P 1'
#
loop_
_entity.id
_entity.type
_entity.pdbx_description
1 polymer ?
#
loop_
_entity_poly.entity_id
_entity_poly.type
_entity_poly.pdbx_seq_one_letter_code
_entity_poly.pdbx_strand_id
1 'polypeptide(L)'
;MHRLSDGVVAKLPLRAAMKRAVNRARSSRLPTNPKSIRDLKDLPPEFMNTLSGDLFVVYDSYEEQEGSDDEDDPVEDRIIVFATKDNLKKLGRSLTWFTDGTFMVCPSLFTQLFTIHGMYRDVALPLVYALLPNKLEASYTRVLEAIKEKADELHINFPEPETVVSDFELAIINSVKAIFPHATLRLCFFHLGQSLWRNVQGAGLQAAYSDPEHRDLKDGVHMLLSLAFVPVEDLPAAFEELRNDLVDDLLDIADTFEKTYIQNV
;
A
#
# COMPACT_ATOMS: atom_id res chain seq x y z
N MET A 1 -13.33 4.35 -26.42
CA MET A 1 -13.71 3.03 -25.86
C MET A 1 -15.06 2.64 -26.45
N HIS A 2 -15.09 1.75 -27.45
CA HIS A 2 -16.36 1.35 -28.09
C HIS A 2 -17.22 0.57 -27.08
N ARG A 3 -18.39 1.12 -26.73
CA ARG A 3 -19.39 0.38 -25.93
C ARG A 3 -19.95 -0.75 -26.81
N LEU A 4 -19.96 -1.97 -26.27
CA LEU A 4 -20.62 -3.12 -26.89
C LEU A 4 -22.13 -2.84 -26.97
N SER A 5 -22.78 -3.28 -28.06
CA SER A 5 -24.23 -3.11 -28.21
C SER A 5 -25.01 -3.88 -27.15
N ASP A 6 -26.16 -3.35 -26.72
CA ASP A 6 -26.99 -3.95 -25.67
C ASP A 6 -27.43 -5.38 -25.98
N GLY A 7 -27.65 -5.69 -27.27
CA GLY A 7 -27.97 -7.06 -27.73
C GLY A 7 -26.82 -8.06 -27.59
N VAL A 8 -25.57 -7.59 -27.58
CA VAL A 8 -24.38 -8.41 -27.27
C VAL A 8 -24.22 -8.57 -25.77
N VAL A 9 -24.45 -7.50 -25.00
CA VAL A 9 -24.38 -7.54 -23.53
C VAL A 9 -25.42 -8.51 -22.95
N ALA A 10 -26.64 -8.54 -23.50
CA ALA A 10 -27.71 -9.44 -23.07
C ALA A 10 -27.44 -10.93 -23.37
N LYS A 11 -26.57 -11.23 -24.35
CA LYS A 11 -26.18 -12.62 -24.72
C LYS A 11 -24.90 -13.09 -24.04
N LEU A 12 -24.15 -12.19 -23.41
CA LEU A 12 -22.94 -12.56 -22.68
C LEU A 12 -23.31 -13.29 -21.38
N PRO A 13 -22.55 -14.33 -20.98
CA PRO A 13 -22.68 -14.88 -19.64
C PRO A 13 -22.49 -13.78 -18.61
N LEU A 14 -23.15 -13.91 -17.45
CA LEU A 14 -22.93 -13.00 -16.31
C LEU A 14 -21.42 -12.82 -16.08
N ARG A 15 -20.96 -11.60 -15.75
CA ARG A 15 -19.54 -11.31 -15.47
C ARG A 15 -18.92 -12.30 -14.47
N ALA A 16 -19.68 -12.70 -13.45
CA ALA A 16 -19.26 -13.73 -12.50
C ALA A 16 -19.04 -15.11 -13.14
N ALA A 17 -19.89 -15.49 -14.10
CA ALA A 17 -19.74 -16.74 -14.86
C ALA A 17 -18.51 -16.69 -15.79
N MET A 18 -18.28 -15.55 -16.46
CA MET A 18 -17.08 -15.34 -17.27
C MET A 18 -15.80 -15.39 -16.42
N LYS A 19 -15.78 -14.71 -15.25
CA LYS A 19 -14.65 -14.76 -14.30
C LYS A 19 -14.37 -16.20 -13.84
N ARG A 20 -15.42 -16.98 -13.51
CA ARG A 20 -15.28 -18.39 -13.15
C ARG A 20 -14.76 -19.26 -14.30
N ALA A 21 -15.22 -19.03 -15.52
CA ALA A 21 -14.74 -19.76 -16.71
C ALA A 21 -13.25 -19.49 -16.95
N VAL A 22 -12.82 -18.23 -16.87
CA VAL A 22 -11.39 -17.84 -16.97
C VAL A 22 -10.58 -18.47 -15.84
N ASN A 23 -11.07 -18.41 -14.60
CA ASN A 23 -10.37 -19.00 -13.46
C ASN A 23 -10.22 -20.52 -13.60
N ARG A 24 -11.25 -21.24 -14.08
CA ARG A 24 -11.16 -22.69 -14.34
C ARG A 24 -10.17 -23.05 -15.44
N ALA A 25 -10.16 -22.29 -16.54
CA ALA A 25 -9.22 -22.51 -17.63
C ALA A 25 -7.77 -22.21 -17.21
N ARG A 26 -7.57 -21.25 -16.28
CA ARG A 26 -6.26 -20.97 -15.67
C ARG A 26 -5.85 -22.06 -14.69
N SER A 27 -6.74 -22.48 -13.80
CA SER A 27 -6.43 -23.47 -12.76
C SER A 27 -6.10 -24.84 -13.32
N SER A 28 -6.62 -25.22 -14.49
CA SER A 28 -6.26 -26.49 -15.15
C SER A 28 -4.81 -26.52 -15.68
N ARG A 29 -4.11 -25.38 -15.67
CA ARG A 29 -2.73 -25.24 -16.16
C ARG A 29 -1.76 -24.78 -15.08
N LEU A 30 -2.24 -24.61 -13.85
CA LEU A 30 -1.46 -24.15 -12.71
C LEU A 30 -1.44 -25.25 -11.65
N PRO A 31 -0.38 -25.34 -10.84
CA PRO A 31 -0.37 -26.21 -9.67
C PRO A 31 -1.50 -25.81 -8.70
N THR A 32 -1.86 -26.76 -7.83
CA THR A 32 -2.82 -26.51 -6.76
C THR A 32 -2.32 -25.36 -5.88
N ASN A 33 -3.23 -24.48 -5.45
CA ASN A 33 -2.85 -23.41 -4.53
C ASN A 33 -2.25 -23.99 -3.24
N PRO A 34 -1.16 -23.40 -2.73
CA PRO A 34 -0.57 -23.79 -1.45
C PRO A 34 -1.55 -23.53 -0.32
N LYS A 35 -1.49 -24.35 0.74
CA LYS A 35 -2.31 -24.24 1.95
C LYS A 35 -1.51 -23.76 3.16
N SER A 36 -0.18 -23.85 3.09
CA SER A 36 0.76 -23.38 4.10
C SER A 36 1.99 -22.73 3.45
N ILE A 37 2.77 -21.96 4.22
CA ILE A 37 4.06 -21.43 3.75
C ILE A 37 5.04 -22.57 3.42
N ARG A 38 4.96 -23.71 4.12
CA ARG A 38 5.77 -24.91 3.84
C ARG A 38 5.49 -25.50 2.46
N ASP A 39 4.24 -25.43 1.99
CA ASP A 39 3.89 -25.85 0.62
C ASP A 39 4.55 -24.99 -0.47
N LEU A 40 5.06 -23.81 -0.08
CA LEU A 40 5.79 -22.90 -0.96
C LEU A 40 7.32 -23.02 -0.85
N LYS A 41 7.86 -23.99 -0.09
CA LYS A 41 9.31 -24.12 0.15
C LYS A 41 10.16 -23.92 -1.11
N ASP A 42 9.74 -24.57 -2.20
CA ASP A 42 10.30 -24.42 -3.52
C ASP A 42 9.33 -23.61 -4.37
N LEU A 43 9.73 -22.39 -4.75
CA LEU A 43 8.97 -21.64 -5.75
C LEU A 43 9.20 -22.27 -7.13
N PRO A 44 8.14 -22.68 -7.85
CA PRO A 44 8.28 -23.23 -9.19
C PRO A 44 9.02 -22.26 -10.12
N PRO A 45 9.99 -22.72 -10.94
CA PRO A 45 10.80 -21.84 -11.81
C PRO A 45 9.96 -20.97 -12.76
N GLU A 46 8.78 -21.44 -13.16
CA GLU A 46 7.84 -20.69 -13.99
C GLU A 46 7.22 -19.46 -13.30
N PHE A 47 7.29 -19.38 -11.96
CA PHE A 47 6.84 -18.22 -11.18
C PHE A 47 7.98 -17.33 -10.70
N MET A 48 9.23 -17.80 -10.83
CA MET A 48 10.41 -16.99 -10.51
C MET A 48 10.74 -15.96 -11.60
N ASN A 49 10.24 -16.18 -12.82
CA ASN A 49 10.51 -15.37 -13.99
C ASN A 49 9.22 -14.78 -14.58
N THR A 50 9.36 -13.66 -15.28
CA THR A 50 8.30 -13.09 -16.12
C THR A 50 7.98 -14.00 -17.32
N LEU A 51 6.89 -13.71 -18.03
CA LEU A 51 6.55 -14.41 -19.29
C LEU A 51 7.61 -14.23 -20.39
N SER A 52 8.45 -13.19 -20.31
CA SER A 52 9.59 -12.96 -21.21
C SER A 52 10.87 -13.66 -20.76
N GLY A 53 10.86 -14.33 -19.59
CA GLY A 53 12.01 -15.04 -19.04
C GLY A 53 12.94 -14.18 -18.16
N ASP A 54 12.58 -12.92 -17.90
CA ASP A 54 13.35 -12.07 -16.99
C ASP A 54 13.11 -12.48 -15.52
N LEU A 55 14.16 -12.49 -14.70
CA LEU A 55 14.04 -12.70 -13.25
C LEU A 55 13.02 -11.73 -12.67
N PHE A 56 12.10 -12.27 -11.86
CA PHE A 56 11.02 -11.52 -11.25
C PHE A 56 11.01 -11.63 -9.73
N VAL A 57 11.31 -12.80 -9.16
CA VAL A 57 11.53 -12.93 -7.71
C VAL A 57 12.94 -12.42 -7.40
N VAL A 58 13.03 -11.29 -6.73
CA VAL A 58 14.30 -10.63 -6.41
C VAL A 58 14.78 -10.90 -5.00
N TYR A 59 13.88 -11.28 -4.10
CA TYR A 59 14.24 -11.69 -2.75
C TYR A 59 13.21 -12.69 -2.22
N ASP A 60 13.70 -13.66 -1.47
CA ASP A 60 12.91 -14.67 -0.79
C ASP A 60 13.60 -14.98 0.53
N SER A 61 12.91 -14.77 1.65
CA SER A 61 13.45 -14.98 2.99
C SER A 61 13.26 -16.39 3.52
N TYR A 62 12.83 -17.33 2.68
CA TYR A 62 12.64 -18.71 3.12
C TYR A 62 13.97 -19.30 3.59
N GLU A 63 14.05 -19.63 4.87
CA GLU A 63 15.16 -20.36 5.47
C GLU A 63 14.64 -21.73 5.93
N GLU A 64 15.33 -22.81 5.54
CA GLU A 64 15.05 -24.13 6.10
C GLU A 64 15.55 -24.15 7.55
N GLN A 65 14.65 -24.35 8.51
CA GLN A 65 15.05 -24.63 9.88
C GLN A 65 15.67 -26.03 9.92
N GLU A 66 17.00 -26.12 9.99
CA GLU A 66 17.70 -27.38 10.26
C GLU A 66 17.36 -27.87 11.67
N GLY A 67 16.58 -28.95 11.78
CA GLY A 67 16.49 -29.76 13.01
C GLY A 67 15.22 -29.63 13.85
N SER A 68 14.18 -28.93 13.41
CA SER A 68 12.85 -29.03 14.05
C SER A 68 11.97 -30.03 13.29
N ASP A 69 11.97 -31.28 13.74
CA ASP A 69 10.92 -32.26 13.38
C ASP A 69 9.54 -31.87 13.98
N ASP A 70 9.47 -30.75 14.71
CA ASP A 70 8.24 -30.18 15.20
C ASP A 70 7.46 -29.55 14.03
N GLU A 71 6.43 -30.27 13.59
CA GLU A 71 5.45 -29.79 12.63
C GLU A 71 4.76 -28.48 13.07
N ASP A 72 4.96 -28.05 14.32
CA ASP A 72 4.42 -26.83 14.91
C ASP A 72 5.40 -25.64 14.97
N ASP A 73 6.66 -25.75 14.50
CA ASP A 73 7.57 -24.59 14.44
C ASP A 73 7.23 -23.71 13.22
N PRO A 74 6.74 -22.48 13.43
CA PRO A 74 6.21 -21.67 12.35
C PRO A 74 7.33 -21.10 11.47
N VAL A 75 7.54 -21.69 10.29
CA VAL A 75 8.04 -20.94 9.12
C VAL A 75 6.89 -20.02 8.65
N GLU A 76 6.51 -19.07 9.50
CA GLU A 76 5.37 -18.18 9.26
C GLU A 76 5.80 -16.84 8.67
N ASP A 77 7.01 -16.37 9.01
CA ASP A 77 7.46 -15.04 8.63
C ASP A 77 8.27 -15.00 7.32
N ARG A 78 7.70 -15.54 6.23
CA ARG A 78 8.31 -15.46 4.89
C ARG A 78 8.00 -14.13 4.21
N ILE A 79 9.02 -13.51 3.63
CA ILE A 79 8.93 -12.34 2.75
C ILE A 79 9.33 -12.76 1.34
N ILE A 80 8.51 -12.44 0.34
CA ILE A 80 8.86 -12.61 -1.07
C ILE A 80 8.72 -11.26 -1.78
N VAL A 81 9.79 -10.81 -2.43
CA VAL A 81 9.82 -9.54 -3.17
C VAL A 81 9.93 -9.81 -4.65
N PHE A 82 9.10 -9.12 -5.42
CA PHE A 82 9.00 -9.23 -6.86
C PHE A 82 9.32 -7.88 -7.53
N ALA A 83 10.27 -7.91 -8.45
CA ALA A 83 10.61 -6.80 -9.34
C ALA A 83 11.42 -7.34 -10.53
N THR A 84 11.44 -6.62 -11.64
CA THR A 84 12.40 -6.88 -12.72
C THR A 84 13.60 -5.95 -12.59
N LYS A 85 14.71 -6.28 -13.27
CA LYS A 85 15.85 -5.36 -13.42
C LYS A 85 15.42 -3.99 -13.99
N ASP A 86 14.48 -4.00 -14.91
CA ASP A 86 13.94 -2.78 -15.51
C ASP A 86 13.04 -1.99 -14.54
N ASN A 87 12.27 -2.67 -13.70
CA ASN A 87 11.50 -2.03 -12.63
C ASN A 87 12.43 -1.32 -11.64
N LEU A 88 13.48 -2.00 -11.17
CA LEU A 88 14.45 -1.41 -10.23
C LEU A 88 15.20 -0.22 -10.85
N LYS A 89 15.54 -0.29 -12.15
CA LYS A 89 16.10 0.87 -12.88
C LYS A 89 15.14 2.05 -12.95
N LYS A 90 13.85 1.80 -13.16
CA LYS A 90 12.82 2.85 -13.16
C LYS A 90 12.66 3.44 -11.76
N LEU A 91 12.66 2.59 -10.73
CA LEU A 91 12.50 2.99 -9.34
C LEU A 91 13.67 3.86 -8.88
N GLY A 92 14.92 3.44 -9.13
CA GLY A 92 16.12 4.22 -8.82
C GLY A 92 16.26 5.53 -9.62
N ARG A 93 15.52 5.70 -10.73
CA ARG A 93 15.44 6.98 -11.46
C ARG A 93 14.32 7.89 -10.95
N SER A 94 13.42 7.37 -10.13
CA SER A 94 12.30 8.13 -9.62
C SER A 94 12.72 8.92 -8.39
N LEU A 95 12.56 10.24 -8.45
CA LEU A 95 12.81 11.13 -7.31
C LEU A 95 11.75 10.98 -6.21
N THR A 96 10.52 10.60 -6.59
CA THR A 96 9.40 10.40 -5.66
C THR A 96 8.96 8.95 -5.67
N TRP A 97 8.91 8.33 -4.49
CA TRP A 97 8.38 6.99 -4.31
C TRP A 97 7.05 7.05 -3.58
N PHE A 98 6.15 6.11 -3.87
CA PHE A 98 4.89 5.95 -3.13
C PHE A 98 4.81 4.53 -2.59
N THR A 99 4.54 4.39 -1.31
CA THR A 99 4.42 3.10 -0.62
C THR A 99 2.97 2.88 -0.20
N ASP A 100 2.46 1.66 -0.42
CA ASP A 100 1.09 1.31 -0.05
C ASP A 100 0.98 -0.19 0.30
N GLY A 101 0.25 -0.48 1.38
CA GLY A 101 -0.08 -1.84 1.82
C GLY A 101 -1.52 -2.21 1.43
N THR A 102 -1.70 -3.26 0.63
CA THR A 102 -3.03 -3.72 0.20
C THR A 102 -3.38 -5.11 0.73
N PHE A 103 -4.55 -5.21 1.37
CA PHE A 103 -5.01 -6.41 2.07
C PHE A 103 -5.97 -7.27 1.24
N MET A 104 -6.92 -6.63 0.53
CA MET A 104 -8.01 -7.35 -0.16
C MET A 104 -7.54 -8.28 -1.27
N VAL A 105 -6.38 -8.02 -1.85
CA VAL A 105 -5.79 -8.80 -2.95
C VAL A 105 -4.65 -9.71 -2.49
N CYS A 106 -4.31 -9.67 -1.21
CA CYS A 106 -3.23 -10.47 -0.65
C CYS A 106 -3.63 -11.95 -0.61
N PRO A 107 -2.75 -12.88 -1.04
CA PRO A 107 -2.96 -14.31 -0.82
C PRO A 107 -3.12 -14.61 0.68
N SER A 108 -3.97 -15.57 1.04
CA SER A 108 -4.34 -15.87 2.43
C SER A 108 -3.19 -16.36 3.31
N LEU A 109 -2.05 -16.72 2.72
CA LEU A 109 -0.85 -17.13 3.44
C LEU A 109 -0.01 -15.94 3.93
N PHE A 110 -0.34 -14.72 3.50
CA PHE A 110 0.38 -13.50 3.87
C PHE A 110 -0.62 -12.48 4.43
N THR A 111 -0.14 -11.61 5.30
CA THR A 111 -0.98 -10.55 5.90
C THR A 111 -1.27 -9.44 4.89
N GLN A 112 -0.31 -9.10 4.03
CA GLN A 112 -0.49 -8.02 3.06
C GLN A 112 0.43 -8.13 1.84
N LEU A 113 -0.01 -7.47 0.77
CA LEU A 113 0.82 -7.13 -0.37
C LEU A 113 1.29 -5.68 -0.21
N PHE A 114 2.56 -5.48 0.08
CA PHE A 114 3.20 -4.17 0.10
C PHE A 114 3.69 -3.80 -1.30
N THR A 115 3.52 -2.56 -1.71
CA THR A 115 3.90 -2.09 -3.06
C THR A 115 4.68 -0.80 -2.99
N ILE A 116 5.70 -0.69 -3.85
CA ILE A 116 6.50 0.52 -4.03
C ILE A 116 6.34 0.99 -5.47
N HIS A 117 5.87 2.22 -5.60
CA HIS A 117 5.65 2.87 -6.87
C HIS A 117 6.73 3.91 -7.13
N GLY A 118 7.12 4.06 -8.39
CA GLY A 118 7.97 5.15 -8.86
C GLY A 118 7.28 5.93 -9.96
N MET A 119 7.61 7.21 -10.08
CA MET A 119 7.20 8.06 -11.18
C MET A 119 7.96 7.66 -12.46
N TYR A 120 7.20 7.31 -13.49
CA TYR A 120 7.73 7.06 -14.82
C TYR A 120 6.85 7.75 -15.85
N ARG A 121 7.41 8.74 -16.56
CA ARG A 121 6.68 9.57 -17.54
C ARG A 121 5.40 10.17 -16.94
N ASP A 122 5.55 10.80 -15.78
CA ASP A 122 4.47 11.50 -15.06
C ASP A 122 3.34 10.60 -14.56
N VAL A 123 3.55 9.27 -14.55
CA VAL A 123 2.61 8.30 -14.00
C VAL A 123 3.29 7.51 -12.90
N ALA A 124 2.63 7.38 -11.75
CA ALA A 124 3.05 6.48 -10.69
C ALA A 124 2.77 5.03 -11.12
N LEU A 125 3.82 4.24 -11.32
CA LEU A 125 3.72 2.82 -11.66
C LEU A 125 4.17 1.97 -10.48
N PRO A 126 3.47 0.86 -10.16
CA PRO A 126 3.99 -0.12 -9.22
C PRO A 126 5.19 -0.83 -9.83
N LEU A 127 6.33 -0.77 -9.14
CA LEU A 127 7.62 -1.29 -9.63
C LEU A 127 8.12 -2.44 -8.76
N VAL A 128 7.80 -2.43 -7.47
CA VAL A 128 8.12 -3.51 -6.53
C VAL A 128 6.83 -3.96 -5.85
N TYR A 129 6.72 -5.27 -5.68
CA TYR A 129 5.66 -5.94 -4.95
C TYR A 129 6.31 -6.81 -3.88
N ALA A 130 5.78 -6.84 -2.66
CA ALA A 130 6.28 -7.67 -1.59
C ALA A 130 5.13 -8.34 -0.84
N LEU A 131 5.16 -9.66 -0.75
CA LEU A 131 4.28 -10.41 0.13
C LEU A 131 4.90 -10.40 1.53
N LEU A 132 4.17 -9.83 2.49
CA LEU A 132 4.63 -9.67 3.86
C LEU A 132 3.83 -10.56 4.82
N PRO A 133 4.49 -11.20 5.80
CA PRO A 133 3.82 -12.07 6.75
C PRO A 133 3.09 -11.27 7.83
N ASN A 134 3.50 -10.03 8.08
CA ASN A 134 2.97 -9.16 9.12
C ASN A 134 3.09 -7.66 8.72
N LYS A 135 2.75 -6.76 9.64
CA LYS A 135 2.84 -5.29 9.49
C LYS A 135 3.95 -4.67 10.35
N LEU A 136 4.97 -5.45 10.69
CA LEU A 136 6.03 -4.99 11.56
C LEU A 136 7.03 -4.14 10.79
N GLU A 137 7.61 -3.15 11.47
CA GLU A 137 8.70 -2.31 10.95
C GLU A 137 9.84 -3.15 10.37
N ALA A 138 10.24 -4.22 11.06
CA ALA A 138 11.28 -5.13 10.60
C ALA A 138 11.01 -5.71 9.21
N SER A 139 9.76 -6.07 8.91
CA SER A 139 9.36 -6.63 7.61
C SER A 139 9.47 -5.62 6.48
N TYR A 140 9.04 -4.37 6.72
CA TYR A 140 9.17 -3.29 5.74
C TYR A 140 10.64 -2.91 5.53
N THR A 141 11.40 -2.77 6.61
CA THR A 141 12.85 -2.50 6.57
C THR A 141 13.55 -3.57 5.73
N ARG A 142 13.25 -4.85 5.96
CA ARG A 142 13.85 -5.94 5.18
C ARG A 142 13.53 -5.86 3.69
N VAL A 143 12.30 -5.49 3.30
CA VAL A 143 11.97 -5.27 1.88
C VAL A 143 12.80 -4.14 1.28
N LEU A 144 12.94 -3.01 2.00
CA LEU A 144 13.70 -1.86 1.53
C LEU A 144 15.21 -2.15 1.43
N GLU A 145 15.76 -2.98 2.31
CA GLU A 145 17.13 -3.48 2.23
C GLU A 145 17.31 -4.42 1.03
N ALA A 146 16.40 -5.40 0.88
CA ALA A 146 16.46 -6.40 -0.18
C ALA A 146 16.45 -5.77 -1.58
N ILE A 147 15.69 -4.68 -1.79
CA ILE A 147 15.72 -3.97 -3.08
C ILE A 147 17.05 -3.24 -3.33
N LYS A 148 17.70 -2.70 -2.29
CA LYS A 148 19.02 -2.04 -2.40
C LYS A 148 20.09 -3.08 -2.70
N GLU A 149 20.12 -4.15 -1.91
CA GLU A 149 21.01 -5.31 -2.11
C GLU A 149 20.90 -5.86 -3.54
N LYS A 150 19.66 -6.07 -4.02
CA LYS A 150 19.46 -6.57 -5.38
C LYS A 150 19.88 -5.54 -6.45
N ALA A 151 19.65 -4.26 -6.23
CA ALA A 151 20.07 -3.23 -7.16
C ALA A 151 21.60 -3.20 -7.32
N ASP A 152 22.32 -3.34 -6.20
CA ASP A 152 23.79 -3.42 -6.17
C ASP A 152 24.31 -4.67 -6.90
N GLU A 153 23.72 -5.85 -6.60
CA GLU A 153 24.04 -7.12 -7.28
C GLU A 153 23.85 -7.01 -8.80
N LEU A 154 22.80 -6.32 -9.24
CA LEU A 154 22.50 -6.13 -10.67
C LEU A 154 23.26 -4.96 -11.31
N HIS A 155 24.13 -4.29 -10.56
CA HIS A 155 24.89 -3.09 -10.95
C HIS A 155 23.98 -1.97 -11.48
N ILE A 156 22.88 -1.72 -10.78
CA ILE A 156 21.95 -0.64 -11.08
C ILE A 156 22.34 0.59 -10.26
N ASN A 157 22.50 1.74 -10.91
CA ASN A 157 22.58 3.00 -10.16
C ASN A 157 21.24 3.25 -9.45
N PHE A 158 21.25 3.20 -8.12
CA PHE A 158 20.05 3.20 -7.28
C PHE A 158 20.19 4.23 -6.15
N PRO A 159 20.15 5.54 -6.48
CA PRO A 159 20.23 6.59 -5.48
C PRO A 159 19.02 6.57 -4.55
N GLU A 160 19.19 7.17 -3.37
CA GLU A 160 18.05 7.41 -2.46
C GLU A 160 17.01 8.32 -3.15
N PRO A 161 15.71 8.08 -2.93
CA PRO A 161 14.68 8.99 -3.41
C PRO A 161 14.76 10.34 -2.69
N GLU A 162 14.38 11.41 -3.37
CA GLU A 162 14.24 12.73 -2.74
C GLU A 162 13.02 12.79 -1.83
N THR A 163 11.94 12.10 -2.19
CA THR A 163 10.69 12.07 -1.43
C THR A 163 10.10 10.67 -1.41
N VAL A 164 9.61 10.25 -0.25
CA VAL A 164 8.77 9.07 -0.11
C VAL A 164 7.43 9.50 0.42
N VAL A 165 6.35 9.12 -0.26
CA VAL A 165 4.98 9.33 0.18
C VAL A 165 4.43 8.00 0.70
N SER A 166 4.04 7.95 1.97
CA SER A 166 3.42 6.77 2.57
C SER A 166 2.02 7.10 3.10
N ASP A 167 1.24 6.07 3.42
CA ASP A 167 0.14 6.23 4.37
C ASP A 167 0.66 6.55 5.79
N PHE A 168 -0.26 6.58 6.77
CA PHE A 168 0.05 6.94 8.15
C PHE A 168 0.52 5.73 9.00
N GLU A 169 0.93 4.62 8.37
CA GLU A 169 1.42 3.46 9.12
C GLU A 169 2.83 3.69 9.67
N LEU A 170 2.95 3.78 11.00
CA LEU A 170 4.20 4.12 11.69
C LEU A 170 5.35 3.17 11.35
N ALA A 171 5.05 1.90 11.14
CA ALA A 171 6.04 0.90 10.74
C ALA A 171 6.70 1.26 9.40
N ILE A 172 5.94 1.69 8.39
CA ILE A 172 6.49 2.12 7.10
C ILE A 172 7.28 3.43 7.28
N ILE A 173 6.73 4.38 8.03
CA ILE A 173 7.37 5.68 8.33
C ILE A 173 8.77 5.46 8.92
N ASN A 174 8.89 4.60 9.93
CA ASN A 174 10.15 4.32 10.60
C ASN A 174 11.13 3.59 9.69
N SER A 175 10.68 2.56 8.96
CA SER A 175 11.52 1.83 8.02
C SER A 175 12.10 2.73 6.92
N VAL A 176 11.29 3.64 6.37
CA VAL A 176 11.76 4.60 5.36
C VAL A 176 12.81 5.54 5.95
N LYS A 177 12.57 6.10 7.15
CA LYS A 177 13.55 6.97 7.83
C LYS A 177 14.86 6.25 8.13
N ALA A 178 14.80 4.95 8.45
CA ALA A 178 15.98 4.14 8.71
C ALA A 178 16.80 3.86 7.43
N ILE A 179 16.13 3.53 6.32
CA ILE A 179 16.81 3.09 5.08
C ILE A 179 17.16 4.23 4.12
N PHE A 180 16.40 5.32 4.16
CA PHE A 180 16.57 6.52 3.33
C PHE A 180 16.53 7.79 4.21
N PRO A 181 17.52 8.00 5.08
CA PRO A 181 17.51 9.10 6.06
C PRO A 181 17.53 10.50 5.43
N HIS A 182 17.92 10.61 4.16
CA HIS A 182 17.96 11.88 3.43
C HIS A 182 16.68 12.15 2.62
N ALA A 183 15.80 11.16 2.48
CA ALA A 183 14.53 11.34 1.79
C ALA A 183 13.57 12.18 2.65
N THR A 184 12.88 13.13 2.02
CA THR A 184 11.76 13.81 2.67
C THR A 184 10.56 12.86 2.73
N LEU A 185 10.17 12.46 3.94
CA LEU A 185 8.95 11.68 4.13
C LEU A 185 7.72 12.60 4.11
N ARG A 186 6.74 12.25 3.29
CA ARG A 186 5.42 12.90 3.24
C ARG A 186 4.33 11.87 3.47
N LEU A 187 3.21 12.32 4.05
CA LEU A 187 2.05 11.46 4.30
C LEU A 187 0.99 11.70 3.23
N CYS A 188 0.27 10.65 2.88
CA CYS A 188 -0.66 10.66 1.76
C CYS A 188 -1.96 11.41 2.10
N PHE A 189 -2.19 12.53 1.43
CA PHE A 189 -3.42 13.34 1.61
C PHE A 189 -4.70 12.55 1.29
N PHE A 190 -4.66 11.64 0.32
CA PHE A 190 -5.80 10.76 0.03
C PHE A 190 -6.16 9.87 1.23
N HIS A 191 -5.15 9.28 1.90
CA HIS A 191 -5.37 8.47 3.08
C HIS A 191 -5.84 9.29 4.29
N LEU A 192 -5.37 10.53 4.42
CA LEU A 192 -5.92 11.48 5.42
C LEU A 192 -7.42 11.73 5.17
N GLY A 193 -7.80 12.03 3.92
CA GLY A 193 -9.19 12.20 3.51
C GLY A 193 -10.06 10.97 3.80
N GLN A 194 -9.57 9.78 3.48
CA GLN A 194 -10.26 8.52 3.79
C GLN A 194 -10.41 8.30 5.30
N SER A 195 -9.40 8.70 6.10
CA SER A 195 -9.47 8.63 7.56
C SER A 195 -10.55 9.54 8.13
N LEU A 196 -10.58 10.80 7.69
CA LEU A 196 -11.59 11.77 8.10
C LEU A 196 -12.99 11.34 7.68
N TRP A 197 -13.14 10.83 6.46
CA TRP A 197 -14.42 10.30 6.00
C TRP A 197 -14.92 9.13 6.85
N ARG A 198 -14.04 8.21 7.26
CA ARG A 198 -14.41 7.13 8.19
C ARG A 198 -14.87 7.65 9.55
N ASN A 199 -14.28 8.73 10.05
CA ASN A 199 -14.74 9.37 11.30
C ASN A 199 -16.14 9.97 11.14
N VAL A 200 -16.39 10.70 10.05
CA VAL A 200 -17.74 11.21 9.70
C VAL A 200 -18.75 10.07 9.62
N GLN A 201 -18.37 8.94 9.02
CA GLN A 201 -19.23 7.76 8.94
C GLN A 201 -19.47 7.11 10.31
N GLY A 202 -18.44 7.01 11.14
CA GLY A 202 -18.52 6.45 12.49
C GLY A 202 -19.41 7.28 13.42
N ALA A 203 -19.42 8.60 13.23
CA ALA A 203 -20.31 9.53 13.95
C ALA A 203 -21.76 9.54 13.42
N GLY A 204 -22.07 8.81 12.34
CA GLY A 204 -23.42 8.79 11.75
C GLY A 204 -23.78 10.06 10.96
N LEU A 205 -22.78 10.86 10.57
CA LEU A 205 -22.97 12.18 9.94
C LEU A 205 -23.00 12.13 8.41
N GLN A 206 -23.12 10.95 7.79
CA GLN A 206 -23.04 10.80 6.33
C GLN A 206 -24.14 11.57 5.59
N ALA A 207 -25.36 11.57 6.15
CA ALA A 207 -26.50 12.25 5.55
C ALA A 207 -26.31 13.77 5.60
N ALA A 208 -25.92 14.31 6.76
CA ALA A 208 -25.63 15.73 6.95
C ALA A 208 -24.45 16.19 6.08
N TYR A 209 -23.37 15.40 6.00
CA TYR A 209 -22.23 15.68 5.11
C TYR A 209 -22.64 15.79 3.63
N SER A 210 -23.65 15.02 3.22
CA SER A 210 -24.09 14.94 1.83
C SER A 210 -25.24 15.89 1.49
N ASP A 211 -25.71 16.69 2.45
CA ASP A 211 -26.79 17.65 2.25
C ASP A 211 -26.29 18.81 1.36
N PRO A 212 -26.90 19.03 0.17
CA PRO A 212 -26.49 20.13 -0.70
C PRO A 212 -26.88 21.51 -0.17
N GLU A 213 -27.91 21.60 0.68
CA GLU A 213 -28.45 22.87 1.21
C GLU A 213 -27.76 23.31 2.50
N HIS A 214 -27.25 22.36 3.30
CA HIS A 214 -26.54 22.63 4.56
C HIS A 214 -25.10 22.13 4.49
N ARG A 215 -24.18 23.04 4.19
CA ARG A 215 -22.79 22.70 3.82
C ARG A 215 -21.78 22.86 4.94
N ASP A 216 -22.17 23.44 6.07
CA ASP A 216 -21.28 23.77 7.19
C ASP A 216 -20.47 22.57 7.68
N LEU A 217 -21.11 21.39 7.80
CA LEU A 217 -20.42 20.16 8.20
C LEU A 217 -19.40 19.72 7.15
N LYS A 218 -19.78 19.71 5.87
CA LYS A 218 -18.87 19.32 4.79
C LYS A 218 -17.70 20.28 4.64
N ASP A 219 -17.97 21.57 4.76
CA ASP A 219 -16.97 22.62 4.65
C ASP A 219 -16.02 22.57 5.86
N GLY A 220 -16.52 22.33 7.08
CA GLY A 220 -15.71 22.07 8.27
C GLY A 220 -14.79 20.84 8.12
N VAL A 221 -15.29 19.73 7.57
CA VAL A 221 -14.46 18.55 7.24
C VAL A 221 -13.36 18.89 6.23
N HIS A 222 -13.66 19.72 5.22
CA HIS A 222 -12.66 20.16 4.25
C HIS A 222 -11.65 21.15 4.87
N MET A 223 -12.07 22.00 5.79
CA MET A 223 -11.17 22.89 6.53
C MET A 223 -10.21 22.09 7.41
N LEU A 224 -10.68 21.05 8.10
CA LEU A 224 -9.80 20.11 8.82
C LEU A 224 -8.77 19.46 7.89
N LEU A 225 -9.16 19.04 6.69
CA LEU A 225 -8.19 18.54 5.70
C LEU A 225 -7.21 19.61 5.24
N SER A 226 -7.64 20.86 5.14
CA SER A 226 -6.80 21.97 4.68
C SER A 226 -5.63 22.27 5.62
N LEU A 227 -5.70 21.85 6.89
CA LEU A 227 -4.61 21.94 7.85
C LEU A 227 -3.33 21.23 7.38
N ALA A 228 -3.44 20.24 6.49
CA ALA A 228 -2.29 19.59 5.87
C ALA A 228 -1.40 20.54 5.03
N PHE A 229 -1.88 21.74 4.73
CA PHE A 229 -1.16 22.77 3.98
C PHE A 229 -0.71 23.97 4.84
N VAL A 230 -1.00 23.94 6.14
CA VAL A 230 -0.52 24.95 7.09
C VAL A 230 0.93 24.63 7.46
N PRO A 231 1.82 25.63 7.54
CA PRO A 231 3.17 25.43 8.09
C PRO A 231 3.10 24.79 9.48
N VAL A 232 4.03 23.88 9.77
CA VAL A 232 4.01 23.07 11.00
C VAL A 232 4.03 23.96 12.26
N GLU A 233 4.79 25.04 12.20
CA GLU A 233 4.91 26.03 13.27
C GLU A 233 3.61 26.76 13.62
N ASP A 234 2.71 26.91 12.64
CA ASP A 234 1.44 27.62 12.78
C ASP A 234 0.27 26.66 13.03
N LEU A 235 0.50 25.34 12.86
CA LEU A 235 -0.54 24.32 12.91
C LEU A 235 -1.34 24.30 14.21
N PRO A 236 -0.74 24.41 15.42
CA PRO A 236 -1.52 24.45 16.66
C PRO A 236 -2.45 25.67 16.74
N ALA A 237 -1.96 26.85 16.35
CA ALA A 237 -2.74 28.08 16.39
C ALA A 237 -3.88 28.05 15.36
N ALA A 238 -3.59 27.59 14.13
CA ALA A 238 -4.58 27.46 13.07
C ALA A 238 -5.67 26.43 13.42
N PHE A 239 -5.31 25.33 14.08
CA PHE A 239 -6.28 24.35 14.55
C PHE A 239 -7.20 24.91 15.63
N GLU A 240 -6.65 25.61 16.63
CA GLU A 240 -7.46 26.24 17.69
C GLU A 240 -8.42 27.28 17.12
N GLU A 241 -7.97 28.12 16.17
CA GLU A 241 -8.84 29.07 15.47
C GLU A 241 -9.97 28.34 14.73
N LEU A 242 -9.63 27.32 13.93
CA LEU A 242 -10.61 26.53 13.20
C LEU A 242 -11.62 25.86 14.14
N ARG A 243 -11.16 25.27 15.24
CA ARG A 243 -12.00 24.52 16.19
C ARG A 243 -13.12 25.38 16.77
N ASN A 244 -12.87 26.68 16.98
CA ASN A 244 -13.88 27.62 17.48
C ASN A 244 -14.98 27.94 16.45
N ASP A 245 -14.70 27.75 15.16
CA ASP A 245 -15.63 28.01 14.06
C ASP A 245 -16.33 26.73 13.56
N LEU A 246 -15.93 25.54 14.05
CA LEU A 246 -16.57 24.28 13.68
C LEU A 246 -17.97 24.16 14.30
N VAL A 247 -18.87 23.53 13.55
CA VAL A 247 -20.18 23.12 14.08
C VAL A 247 -20.01 22.06 15.17
N ASP A 248 -20.89 22.07 16.17
CA ASP A 248 -20.83 21.18 17.35
C ASP A 248 -20.68 19.70 16.97
N ASP A 249 -21.36 19.26 15.91
CA ASP A 249 -21.31 17.88 15.40
C ASP A 249 -19.89 17.42 14.98
N LEU A 250 -18.98 18.36 14.71
CA LEU A 250 -17.60 18.06 14.31
C LEU A 250 -16.60 18.08 15.46
N LEU A 251 -16.98 18.51 16.67
CA LEU A 251 -16.02 18.69 17.77
C LEU A 251 -15.34 17.37 18.18
N ASP A 252 -16.08 16.27 18.27
CA ASP A 252 -15.50 14.95 18.56
C ASP A 252 -14.53 14.46 17.47
N ILE A 253 -14.83 14.80 16.21
CA ILE A 253 -13.96 14.48 15.05
C ILE A 253 -12.70 15.35 15.10
N ALA A 254 -12.84 16.64 15.44
CA ALA A 254 -11.73 17.58 15.58
C ALA A 254 -10.79 17.16 16.72
N ASP A 255 -11.32 16.77 17.88
CA ASP A 255 -10.53 16.28 19.02
C ASP A 255 -9.76 14.99 18.65
N THR A 256 -10.40 14.09 17.90
CA THR A 256 -9.74 12.89 17.37
C THR A 256 -8.63 13.26 16.38
N PHE A 257 -8.87 14.25 15.53
CA PHE A 257 -7.90 14.74 14.55
C PHE A 257 -6.68 15.36 15.23
N GLU A 258 -6.89 16.22 16.21
CA GLU A 258 -5.84 16.88 16.99
C GLU A 258 -4.91 15.86 17.65
N LYS A 259 -5.50 14.90 18.38
CA LYS A 259 -4.77 13.84 19.08
C LYS A 259 -3.94 12.98 18.12
N THR A 260 -4.47 12.73 16.93
CA THR A 260 -3.84 11.82 15.96
C THR A 260 -2.77 12.51 15.12
N TYR A 261 -3.01 13.75 14.70
CA TYR A 261 -2.23 14.41 13.64
C TYR A 261 -1.55 15.71 14.05
N ILE A 262 -1.85 16.27 15.23
CA ILE A 262 -1.32 17.60 15.64
C ILE A 262 -0.45 17.48 16.90
N GLN A 263 -0.93 16.83 17.95
CA GLN A 263 -0.24 16.80 19.27
C GLN A 263 1.16 16.15 19.27
N ASN A 264 1.55 15.49 18.18
CA ASN A 264 2.82 14.76 18.04
C ASN A 264 3.69 15.26 16.87
N VAL A 265 3.38 16.43 16.31
CA VAL A 265 4.15 17.09 15.25
C VAL A 265 5.00 18.20 15.87
#